data_AF-A0A843H028-F1
#
_entry.id   AF-A0A843H028-F1
#
_cell.length_a   1.000
_cell.length_b   1.000
_cell.length_c   1.000
_cell.angle_alpha   90.00
_cell.angle_beta   90.00
_cell.angle_gamma   90.00
#
_symmetry.space_group_name_H-M   'P 1'
#
loop_
_entity.id
_entity.type
_entity.pdbx_description
1 polymer ?
#
loop_
_entity_poly.entity_id
_entity_poly.type
_entity_poly.pdbx_seq_one_letter_code
_entity_poly.pdbx_strand_id
1 'polypeptide(L)' 'MNADEVLNEMRIIAEENGYELTENAEKIAKFRAKSGIDLGKCVCDPKNPYKGCISNLCRKEIEEEKICHCRAFRKIDK' A
#
# COMPACT_ATOMS: atom_id res chain seq x y z
N MET A 1 11.12 3.98 -11.16
CA MET A 1 10.26 4.98 -10.53
C MET A 1 10.98 5.59 -9.34
N ASN A 2 10.91 6.91 -9.17
CA ASN A 2 11.33 7.60 -7.96
C ASN A 2 10.24 7.49 -6.87
N ALA A 3 10.52 7.99 -5.66
CA ALA A 3 9.59 7.87 -4.53
C ALA A 3 8.26 8.60 -4.77
N ASP A 4 8.29 9.75 -5.45
CA ASP A 4 7.09 10.56 -5.71
C ASP A 4 6.18 9.87 -6.74
N GLU A 5 6.76 9.25 -7.76
CA GLU A 5 6.04 8.43 -8.74
C GLU A 5 5.37 7.23 -8.04
N VAL A 6 6.10 6.53 -7.15
CA VAL A 6 5.52 5.42 -6.37
C VAL A 6 4.38 5.89 -5.47
N LEU A 7 4.55 7.04 -4.81
CA LEU A 7 3.52 7.58 -3.93
C LEU A 7 2.25 7.98 -4.71
N ASN A 8 2.42 8.55 -5.91
CA ASN A 8 1.29 8.90 -6.77
C ASN A 8 0.54 7.65 -7.25
N GLU A 9 1.24 6.58 -7.64
CA GLU A 9 0.62 5.30 -7.99
C GLU A 9 -0.12 4.69 -6.79
N MET A 10 0.47 4.75 -5.58
CA MET A 10 -0.19 4.31 -4.36
C MET A 10 -1.48 5.11 -4.10
N ARG A 11 -1.48 6.41 -4.37
CA ARG A 11 -2.68 7.26 -4.23
C ARG A 11 -3.78 6.84 -5.20
N ILE A 12 -3.45 6.61 -6.47
CA ILE A 12 -4.40 6.13 -7.48
C ILE A 12 -5.03 4.80 -7.04
N ILE A 13 -4.19 3.84 -6.62
CA ILE A 13 -4.66 2.53 -6.12
C ILE A 13 -5.58 2.70 -4.90
N ALA A 14 -5.27 3.63 -3.99
CA ALA A 14 -6.13 3.92 -2.84
C ALA A 14 -7.50 4.44 -3.28
N GLU A 15 -7.53 5.44 -4.16
CA GLU A 15 -8.76 6.05 -4.69
C GLU A 15 -9.64 5.02 -5.43
N GLU A 16 -9.06 4.19 -6.30
CA GLU A 16 -9.76 3.14 -7.03
C GLU A 16 -10.39 2.08 -6.12
N ASN A 17 -9.84 1.89 -4.92
CA ASN A 17 -10.29 0.88 -3.96
C ASN A 17 -11.07 1.48 -2.77
N GLY A 18 -11.34 2.79 -2.77
CA GLY A 18 -12.09 3.45 -1.69
C GLY A 18 -11.32 3.57 -0.37
N TYR A 19 -10.00 3.67 -0.44
CA TYR A 19 -9.10 3.86 0.70
C TYR A 19 -8.38 5.20 0.62
N GLU A 20 -7.75 5.60 1.72
CA GLU A 20 -6.84 6.74 1.75
C GLU A 20 -5.43 6.31 2.20
N LEU A 21 -4.44 7.10 1.80
CA LEU A 21 -3.06 6.94 2.25
C LEU A 21 -2.91 7.45 3.68
N THR A 22 -2.03 6.81 4.45
CA THR A 22 -1.61 7.33 5.76
C THR A 22 -0.28 8.08 5.67
N GLU A 23 0.14 8.70 6.77
CA GLU A 23 1.49 9.27 6.93
C GLU A 23 2.64 8.26 6.67
N ASN A 24 2.40 6.95 6.82
CA ASN A 24 3.42 5.94 6.56
C ASN A 24 3.59 5.65 5.07
N ALA A 25 2.64 6.06 4.22
CA ALA A 25 2.69 5.82 2.77
C ALA A 25 3.96 6.40 2.14
N GLU A 26 4.41 7.58 2.56
CA GLU A 26 5.66 8.17 2.08
C GLU A 26 6.90 7.32 2.38
N LYS A 27 6.97 6.77 3.59
CA LYS A 27 8.07 5.89 4.00
C LYS A 27 8.07 4.60 3.16
N ILE A 28 6.89 4.05 2.92
CA ILE A 28 6.71 2.87 2.07
C ILE A 28 7.08 3.18 0.61
N ALA A 29 6.69 4.34 0.08
CA ALA A 29 7.05 4.75 -1.28
C ALA A 29 8.58 4.92 -1.44
N LYS A 30 9.25 5.58 -0.48
CA LYS A 30 10.72 5.69 -0.44
C LYS A 30 11.39 4.32 -0.36
N PHE A 31 10.89 3.42 0.47
CA PHE A 31 11.41 2.06 0.57
C PHE A 31 11.25 1.27 -0.74
N ARG A 32 10.09 1.34 -1.39
CA ARG A 32 9.82 0.70 -2.69
C ARG A 32 10.74 1.22 -3.78
N ALA A 33 10.89 2.54 -3.89
CA ALA A 33 11.79 3.16 -4.86
C ALA A 33 13.25 2.71 -4.67
N LYS A 34 13.70 2.55 -3.41
CA LYS A 34 15.06 2.07 -3.10
C LYS A 34 15.24 0.55 -3.33
N SER A 35 14.24 -0.25 -3.00
CA SER A 35 14.30 -1.72 -3.05
C SER A 35 13.98 -2.29 -4.43
N GLY A 36 13.33 -1.52 -5.31
CA GLY A 36 12.85 -2.00 -6.60
C GLY A 36 11.62 -2.92 -6.50
N ILE A 37 10.95 -2.97 -5.34
CA ILE A 37 9.75 -3.79 -5.14
C ILE A 37 8.53 -3.09 -5.76
N ASP A 38 8.01 -3.68 -6.82
CA ASP A 38 6.80 -3.25 -7.53
C ASP A 38 5.54 -3.30 -6.64
N LEU A 39 4.51 -2.53 -7.00
CA LEU A 39 3.24 -2.45 -6.25
C LEU A 39 2.43 -3.76 -6.28
N GLY A 40 2.67 -4.63 -7.26
CA GLY A 40 2.12 -5.98 -7.33
C GLY A 40 2.67 -6.91 -6.25
N LYS A 41 3.74 -6.51 -5.55
CA LYS A 41 4.33 -7.22 -4.42
C LYS A 41 4.21 -6.44 -3.12
N CYS A 42 4.03 -7.17 -2.03
CA CYS A 42 3.98 -6.64 -0.69
C CYS A 42 5.40 -6.41 -0.18
N VAL A 43 5.63 -5.24 0.40
CA VAL A 43 6.92 -4.91 1.04
C VAL A 43 7.18 -5.74 2.30
N CYS A 44 6.14 -6.26 2.95
CA CYS A 44 6.26 -7.12 4.12
C CYS A 44 6.55 -8.59 3.78
N ASP A 45 6.24 -9.02 2.55
CA ASP A 45 6.42 -10.40 2.10
C ASP A 45 6.68 -10.45 0.57
N PRO A 46 7.86 -9.98 0.10
CA PRO A 46 8.11 -9.76 -1.34
C PRO A 46 8.21 -11.04 -2.17
N LYS A 47 8.38 -12.19 -1.52
CA LYS A 47 8.48 -13.51 -2.17
C LYS A 47 7.11 -14.13 -2.44
N ASN A 48 6.04 -13.58 -1.87
CA ASN A 48 4.70 -14.10 -2.01
C ASN A 48 3.98 -13.44 -3.20
N PRO A 49 3.77 -14.15 -4.32
CA PRO A 49 3.17 -13.56 -5.52
C PRO A 49 1.68 -13.22 -5.34
N TYR A 50 1.04 -13.71 -4.28
CA TYR A 50 -0.37 -13.46 -3.98
C TYR A 50 -0.60 -12.26 -3.06
N LYS A 51 0.48 -11.63 -2.59
CA LYS A 51 0.42 -10.45 -1.72
C LYS A 51 1.00 -9.25 -2.45
N GLY A 52 0.13 -8.40 -2.99
CA GLY A 52 0.44 -7.05 -3.48
C GLY A 52 -0.17 -5.96 -2.60
N CYS A 53 0.06 -4.69 -2.96
CA CYS A 53 -0.71 -3.58 -2.38
C CYS A 53 -2.21 -3.83 -2.58
N ILE A 54 -2.98 -3.66 -1.50
CA ILE A 54 -4.44 -3.86 -1.50
C ILE A 54 -4.84 -5.28 -1.96
N SER A 55 -4.03 -6.29 -1.64
CA SER A 55 -4.44 -7.69 -1.76
C SER A 55 -5.65 -8.01 -0.85
N ASN A 56 -6.29 -9.17 -1.06
CA ASN A 56 -7.41 -9.61 -0.22
C ASN A 56 -7.07 -9.60 1.28
N LEU A 57 -5.83 -9.92 1.64
CA LEU A 57 -5.38 -9.85 3.03
C LEU A 57 -5.34 -8.40 3.54
N CYS A 58 -4.76 -7.48 2.76
CA CYS A 58 -4.74 -6.06 3.13
C CYS A 58 -6.15 -5.50 3.26
N ARG A 59 -7.08 -5.86 2.36
CA ARG A 59 -8.48 -5.43 2.44
C ARG A 59 -9.15 -5.96 3.70
N LYS A 60 -8.96 -7.24 4.04
CA LYS A 60 -9.48 -7.84 5.27
C LYS A 60 -8.96 -7.11 6.51
N GLU A 61 -7.65 -6.85 6.58
CA GLU A 61 -7.04 -6.08 7.68
C GLU A 61 -7.60 -4.65 7.75
N ILE A 62 -7.80 -3.97 6.62
CA ILE A 62 -8.40 -2.63 6.61
C ILE A 62 -9.85 -2.67 7.10
N GLU A 63 -10.62 -3.72 6.80
CA GLU A 63 -11.99 -3.83 7.30
C GLU A 63 -12.05 -4.18 8.80
N GLU A 64 -11.15 -5.03 9.29
CA GLU A 64 -11.10 -5.46 10.69
C GLU A 64 -10.44 -4.43 11.61
N GLU A 65 -9.30 -3.87 11.19
CA GLU A 65 -8.40 -3.02 11.98
C GLU A 65 -8.40 -1.54 11.50
N LYS A 66 -9.22 -1.21 10.51
CA LYS A 66 -9.27 0.11 9.83
C LYS A 66 -8.01 0.49 9.04
N ILE A 67 -6.96 -0.34 9.08
CA ILE A 67 -5.65 -0.06 8.49
C ILE A 67 -4.97 -1.35 8.02
N CYS A 68 -4.19 -1.30 6.94
CA CYS A 68 -3.42 -2.47 6.49
C CYS A 68 -2.17 -2.71 7.36
N HIS A 69 -1.60 -3.92 7.28
CA HIS A 69 -0.42 -4.30 8.06
C HIS A 69 0.80 -3.37 7.91
N CYS A 70 1.14 -2.96 6.68
CA CYS A 70 2.25 -2.02 6.46
C CYS A 70 1.86 -0.56 6.76
N ARG A 71 0.62 -0.34 7.21
CA ARG A 71 0.04 0.96 7.55
C ARG A 71 0.06 1.95 6.40
N ALA A 72 0.17 1.52 5.14
CA ALA A 72 0.17 2.42 3.99
C ALA A 72 -1.22 2.93 3.62
N PHE A 73 -2.26 2.11 3.88
CA PHE A 73 -3.63 2.37 3.49
C PHE A 73 -4.56 2.21 4.70
N ARG A 74 -5.60 3.05 4.78
CA ARG A 74 -6.69 2.95 5.75
C ARG A 74 -8.04 3.20 5.10
N LYS A 75 -9.11 2.82 5.80
CA LYS A 75 -10.48 3.10 5.36
C LYS A 75 -10.74 4.61 5.39
N ILE A 76 -11.46 5.12 4.38
CA ILE A 76 -11.95 6.50 4.41
C ILE A 76 -13.02 6.58 5.49
N ASP A 77 -12.72 7.24 6.61
CA ASP A 77 -13.74 7.62 7.58
C ASP A 77 -14.52 8.81 6.99
N LYS A 78 -15.74 8.56 6.51
CA LYS A 78 -16.70 9.61 6.10
C LYS A 78 -17.58 10.01 7.26
#